data_AF-G2YXP9-F1
#
_entry.id   AF-G2YXP9-F1
#
_cell.length_a   1.000
_cell.length_b   1.000
_cell.length_c   1.000
_cell.angle_alpha   90.00
_cell.angle_beta   90.00
_cell.angle_gamma   90.00
#
_symmetry.space_group_name_H-M   'P 1'
#
loop_
_entity.id
_entity.type
_entity.pdbx_description
1 polymer ?
#
loop_
_entity_poly.entity_id
_entity_poly.type
_entity_poly.pdbx_seq_one_letter_code
_entity_poly.pdbx_strand_id
1 'polypeptide(L)'
;MLEFLPTFICPRAYHGRRAIKTAFASYYASSHHMTASALVKSRLECSQKWGLTADEIANIEISTLFLATTNSAPTCFWLLVNILSDQALVSSIQTEISNIISKNKDENGIEECVMDIALFQSCCPTLMSCFRETLRFADAATSVRSVTQDVILTASTSQSSFLLKAGNVIQLPSGVTHNSPSIWGPDVNSFNPMRFLPDTIAKLGKEQKKQQTQGYFPFGGGKHLCPGRHFATTEILSLVAAIIMGFDIEGSSVPDRAFQKLGTAVRKPKNDVEVNIKRRKGWENVKWRFNVQGKVDFEALVGEKTDA
;
A
#
# COMPACT_ATOMS: atom_id res chain seq x y z
N MET A 1 -30.23 -12.96 10.78
CA MET A 1 -30.53 -12.23 9.52
C MET A 1 -29.40 -12.32 8.48
N LEU A 2 -28.11 -12.35 8.90
CA LEU A 2 -26.93 -12.41 8.01
C LEU A 2 -26.64 -13.78 7.35
N GLU A 3 -27.38 -14.84 7.65
CA GLU A 3 -27.14 -16.17 7.07
C GLU A 3 -28.14 -16.60 5.99
N PHE A 4 -29.31 -15.95 5.92
CA PHE A 4 -30.37 -16.32 4.97
C PHE A 4 -30.44 -15.38 3.77
N LEU A 5 -30.49 -14.06 3.98
CA LEU A 5 -30.58 -13.12 2.85
C LEU A 5 -29.33 -13.15 1.93
N PRO A 6 -28.09 -13.20 2.46
CA PRO A 6 -26.88 -13.23 1.62
C PRO A 6 -26.73 -14.44 0.70
N THR A 7 -27.34 -15.59 1.02
CA THR A 7 -27.28 -16.77 0.16
C THR A 7 -28.06 -16.59 -1.13
N PHE A 8 -29.06 -15.69 -1.17
CA PHE A 8 -29.85 -15.41 -2.36
C PHE A 8 -29.35 -14.16 -3.11
N ILE A 9 -29.03 -13.07 -2.38
CA ILE A 9 -28.67 -11.79 -3.02
C ILE A 9 -27.20 -11.72 -3.45
N CYS A 10 -26.31 -12.46 -2.78
CA CYS A 10 -24.87 -12.48 -3.11
C CYS A 10 -24.24 -13.87 -2.91
N PRO A 11 -24.80 -14.94 -3.52
CA PRO A 11 -24.43 -16.33 -3.26
C PRO A 11 -22.93 -16.58 -3.41
N ARG A 12 -22.31 -16.05 -4.48
CA ARG A 12 -20.87 -16.24 -4.73
C ARG A 12 -20.00 -15.66 -3.62
N ALA A 13 -20.31 -14.46 -3.14
CA ALA A 13 -19.56 -13.82 -2.05
C ALA A 13 -19.77 -14.58 -0.73
N TYR A 14 -21.00 -15.02 -0.47
CA TYR A 14 -21.32 -15.82 0.71
C TYR A 14 -20.54 -17.15 0.73
N HIS A 15 -20.56 -17.91 -0.37
CA HIS A 15 -19.84 -19.17 -0.49
C HIS A 15 -18.32 -18.97 -0.43
N GLY A 16 -17.80 -17.92 -1.07
CA GLY A 16 -16.38 -17.56 -0.96
C GLY A 16 -15.94 -17.28 0.47
N ARG A 17 -16.73 -16.50 1.22
CA ARG A 17 -16.47 -16.23 2.65
C ARG A 17 -16.45 -17.52 3.47
N ARG A 18 -17.41 -18.42 3.25
CA ARG A 18 -17.45 -19.73 3.93
C ARG A 18 -16.23 -20.59 3.60
N ALA A 19 -15.82 -20.64 2.34
CA ALA A 19 -14.64 -21.40 1.93
C ALA A 19 -13.37 -20.90 2.63
N ILE A 20 -13.16 -19.57 2.69
CA ILE A 20 -12.02 -18.97 3.38
C ILE A 20 -12.06 -19.28 4.89
N LYS A 21 -13.24 -19.16 5.52
CA LYS A 21 -13.43 -19.52 6.94
C LYS A 21 -13.03 -20.97 7.21
N THR A 22 -13.54 -21.90 6.41
CA THR A 22 -13.24 -23.33 6.54
C THR A 22 -11.73 -23.59 6.37
N ALA A 23 -11.07 -22.91 5.44
CA ALA A 23 -9.63 -23.00 5.27
C ALA A 23 -8.86 -22.53 6.52
N PHE A 24 -9.26 -21.42 7.14
CA PHE A 24 -8.62 -20.96 8.39
C PHE A 24 -8.88 -21.87 9.59
N ALA A 25 -10.09 -22.43 9.70
CA ALA A 25 -10.38 -23.42 10.73
C ALA A 25 -9.44 -24.63 10.59
N SER A 26 -9.26 -25.14 9.36
CA SER A 26 -8.31 -26.22 9.09
C SER A 26 -6.86 -25.81 9.36
N TYR A 27 -6.48 -24.59 8.99
CA TYR A 27 -5.13 -24.05 9.21
C TYR A 27 -4.73 -24.06 10.69
N TYR A 28 -5.63 -23.61 11.57
CA TYR A 28 -5.38 -23.62 13.00
C TYR A 28 -5.44 -25.03 13.60
N ALA A 29 -6.40 -25.86 13.17
CA ALA A 29 -6.52 -27.24 13.64
C ALA A 29 -5.30 -28.11 13.30
N SER A 30 -4.65 -27.85 12.16
CA SER A 30 -3.41 -28.51 11.74
C SER A 30 -2.15 -27.87 12.30
N SER A 31 -2.26 -26.92 13.24
CA SER A 31 -1.12 -26.22 13.86
C SER A 31 -0.19 -25.50 12.87
N HIS A 32 -0.68 -25.15 11.67
CA HIS A 32 0.13 -24.44 10.67
C HIS A 32 0.52 -23.02 11.14
N HIS A 33 -0.18 -22.46 12.12
CA HIS A 33 0.16 -21.18 12.74
C HIS A 33 1.53 -21.19 13.44
N MET A 34 2.07 -22.36 13.80
CA MET A 34 3.37 -22.49 14.47
C MET A 34 4.54 -22.00 13.60
N THR A 35 4.41 -22.02 12.28
CA THR A 35 5.39 -21.48 11.33
C THR A 35 4.98 -20.10 10.77
N ALA A 36 3.86 -19.55 11.22
CA ALA A 36 3.37 -18.24 10.78
C ALA A 36 4.20 -17.07 11.30
N SER A 37 3.88 -15.88 10.81
CA SER A 37 4.44 -14.63 11.29
C SER A 37 4.08 -14.38 12.76
N ALA A 38 4.91 -13.59 13.45
CA ALA A 38 4.65 -13.16 14.82
C ALA A 38 3.27 -12.49 14.97
N LEU A 39 2.84 -11.73 13.96
CA LEU A 39 1.51 -11.11 13.94
C LEU A 39 0.39 -12.14 14.07
N VAL A 40 0.43 -13.22 13.28
CA VAL A 40 -0.60 -14.28 13.31
C VAL A 40 -0.60 -14.97 14.68
N LYS A 41 0.58 -15.30 15.20
CA LYS A 41 0.73 -15.94 16.52
C LYS A 41 0.18 -15.06 17.64
N SER A 42 0.58 -13.79 17.71
CA SER A 42 0.10 -12.85 18.73
C SER A 42 -1.40 -12.57 18.63
N ARG A 43 -1.97 -12.54 17.43
CA ARG A 43 -3.42 -12.41 17.24
C ARG A 43 -4.18 -13.64 17.75
N LEU A 44 -3.66 -14.84 17.47
CA LEU A 44 -4.22 -16.08 17.98
C LEU A 44 -4.18 -16.11 19.51
N GLU A 45 -3.02 -15.85 20.11
CA GLU A 45 -2.82 -15.78 21.58
C GLU A 45 -3.78 -14.77 22.23
N CYS A 46 -3.90 -13.57 21.66
CA CYS A 46 -4.83 -12.55 22.13
C CYS A 46 -6.27 -13.04 22.07
N SER A 47 -6.68 -13.64 20.95
CA SER A 47 -8.05 -14.15 20.78
C SER A 47 -8.38 -15.26 21.78
N GLN A 48 -7.45 -16.19 21.98
CA GLN A 48 -7.60 -17.27 22.97
C GLN A 48 -7.64 -16.75 24.40
N LYS A 49 -6.81 -15.75 24.74
CA LYS A 49 -6.82 -15.10 26.06
C LYS A 49 -8.19 -14.52 26.41
N TRP A 50 -8.93 -14.04 25.42
CA TRP A 50 -10.29 -13.49 25.59
C TRP A 50 -11.41 -14.53 25.41
N GLY A 51 -11.06 -15.82 25.28
CA GLY A 51 -12.04 -16.91 25.25
C GLY A 51 -12.75 -17.09 23.90
N LEU A 52 -12.22 -16.54 22.81
CA LEU A 52 -12.82 -16.72 21.48
C LEU A 52 -12.68 -18.18 21.03
N THR A 53 -13.76 -18.71 20.46
CA THR A 53 -13.80 -20.06 19.90
C THR A 53 -12.97 -20.14 18.60
N ALA A 54 -12.57 -21.36 18.22
CA ALA A 54 -11.87 -21.58 16.95
C ALA A 54 -12.68 -21.10 15.72
N ASP A 55 -14.01 -21.22 15.78
CA ASP A 55 -14.91 -20.74 14.73
C ASP A 55 -14.91 -19.20 14.61
N GLU A 56 -14.96 -18.50 15.75
CA GLU A 56 -14.86 -17.04 15.81
C GLU A 56 -13.50 -16.54 15.34
N ILE A 57 -12.42 -17.19 15.76
CA ILE A 57 -11.06 -16.88 15.31
C ILE A 57 -10.95 -17.02 13.78
N ALA A 58 -11.45 -18.13 13.22
CA ALA A 58 -11.44 -18.36 11.78
C ALA A 58 -12.26 -17.30 11.01
N ASN A 59 -13.38 -16.83 11.57
CA ASN A 59 -14.14 -15.72 10.99
C ASN A 59 -13.34 -14.41 11.00
N ILE A 60 -12.63 -14.11 12.09
CA ILE A 60 -11.85 -12.88 12.23
C ILE A 60 -10.67 -12.85 11.25
N GLU A 61 -10.06 -13.99 10.93
CA GLU A 61 -8.93 -14.02 9.98
C GLU A 61 -9.27 -13.63 8.54
N ILE A 62 -10.55 -13.73 8.16
CA ILE A 62 -11.02 -13.21 6.87
C ILE A 62 -10.73 -11.71 6.78
N SER A 63 -10.90 -10.98 7.89
CA SER A 63 -10.58 -9.55 7.96
C SER A 63 -9.08 -9.31 7.86
N THR A 64 -8.23 -10.20 8.37
CA THR A 64 -6.77 -10.08 8.23
C THR A 64 -6.35 -10.16 6.76
N LEU A 65 -6.89 -11.12 5.99
CA LEU A 65 -6.62 -11.20 4.55
C LEU A 65 -7.10 -9.96 3.80
N PHE A 66 -8.30 -9.49 4.13
CA PHE A 66 -8.85 -8.27 3.54
C PHE A 66 -7.93 -7.07 3.80
N LEU A 67 -7.48 -6.87 5.04
CA LEU A 67 -6.59 -5.77 5.41
C LEU A 67 -5.22 -5.86 4.73
N ALA A 68 -4.66 -7.06 4.61
CA ALA A 68 -3.32 -7.27 4.06
C ALA A 68 -3.27 -7.08 2.53
N THR A 69 -4.31 -7.46 1.80
CA THR A 69 -4.23 -7.58 0.33
C THR A 69 -5.03 -6.54 -0.44
N THR A 70 -6.11 -6.00 0.14
CA THR A 70 -7.09 -5.19 -0.61
C THR A 70 -6.49 -3.91 -1.19
N ASN A 71 -5.49 -3.34 -0.53
CA ASN A 71 -4.83 -2.11 -0.97
C ASN A 71 -3.44 -2.35 -1.56
N SER A 72 -2.62 -3.26 -1.01
CA SER A 72 -1.28 -3.52 -1.54
C SER A 72 -1.31 -4.03 -2.99
N ALA A 73 -2.21 -4.96 -3.32
CA ALA A 73 -2.32 -5.52 -4.66
C ALA A 73 -2.64 -4.47 -5.75
N PRO A 74 -3.69 -3.63 -5.62
CA PRO A 74 -3.91 -2.56 -6.60
C PRO A 74 -2.82 -1.49 -6.58
N THR A 75 -2.15 -1.21 -5.45
CA THR A 75 -0.99 -0.29 -5.46
C THR A 75 0.15 -0.85 -6.29
N CYS A 76 0.49 -2.14 -6.15
CA CYS A 76 1.49 -2.80 -7.00
C CYS A 76 1.11 -2.70 -8.48
N PHE A 77 -0.15 -2.96 -8.81
CA PHE A 77 -0.67 -2.82 -10.18
C PHE A 77 -0.44 -1.41 -10.71
N TRP A 78 -0.91 -0.38 -10.00
CA TRP A 78 -0.77 1.01 -10.46
C TRP A 78 0.68 1.45 -10.56
N LEU A 79 1.52 1.08 -9.60
CA LEU A 79 2.94 1.41 -9.62
C LEU A 79 3.61 0.80 -10.85
N LEU A 80 3.35 -0.49 -11.13
CA LEU A 80 3.89 -1.18 -12.30
C LEU A 80 3.42 -0.55 -13.61
N VAL A 81 2.12 -0.39 -13.84
CA VAL A 81 1.63 0.12 -15.14
C VAL A 81 2.07 1.56 -15.41
N ASN A 82 2.20 2.40 -14.38
CA ASN A 82 2.71 3.75 -14.56
C ASN A 82 4.22 3.73 -14.87
N ILE A 83 5.02 2.91 -14.19
CA ILE A 83 6.46 2.77 -14.50
C ILE A 83 6.67 2.21 -15.91
N LEU A 84 5.98 1.11 -16.25
CA LEU A 84 6.16 0.40 -17.52
C LEU A 84 5.70 1.22 -18.75
N SER A 85 4.92 2.27 -18.53
CA SER A 85 4.51 3.22 -19.59
C SER A 85 5.67 4.08 -20.12
N ASP A 86 6.82 4.10 -19.45
CA ASP A 86 8.02 4.83 -19.85
C ASP A 86 9.28 3.96 -19.70
N GLN A 87 9.89 3.57 -20.82
CA GLN A 87 11.09 2.73 -20.83
C GLN A 87 12.34 3.42 -20.27
N ALA A 88 12.42 4.75 -20.36
CA ALA A 88 13.50 5.50 -19.73
C ALA A 88 13.36 5.46 -18.21
N LEU A 89 12.13 5.55 -17.70
CA LEU A 89 11.81 5.40 -16.28
C LEU A 89 12.13 3.99 -15.78
N VAL A 90 11.74 2.94 -16.53
CA VAL A 90 12.10 1.55 -16.22
C VAL A 90 13.62 1.41 -16.10
N SER A 91 14.38 1.93 -17.08
CA SER A 91 15.84 1.85 -17.09
C SER A 91 16.47 2.57 -15.90
N SER A 92 15.98 3.76 -15.58
CA SER A 92 16.44 4.54 -14.43
C SER A 92 16.20 3.81 -13.11
N ILE A 93 15.01 3.23 -12.93
CA ILE A 93 14.67 2.46 -11.73
C ILE A 93 15.48 1.16 -11.64
N GLN A 94 15.75 0.49 -12.77
CA GLN A 94 16.66 -0.67 -12.79
C GLN A 94 18.08 -0.30 -12.33
N THR A 95 18.59 0.87 -12.73
CA THR A 95 19.88 1.38 -12.24
C THR A 95 19.85 1.64 -10.74
N GLU A 96 18.79 2.26 -10.22
CA GLU A 96 18.63 2.46 -8.77
C GLU A 96 18.60 1.14 -8.00
N ILE A 97 17.81 0.17 -8.46
CA ILE A 97 17.67 -1.14 -7.81
C ILE A 97 18.99 -1.91 -7.85
N SER A 98 19.78 -1.78 -8.92
CA SER A 98 21.09 -2.42 -9.05
C SER A 98 22.05 -2.05 -7.90
N ASN A 99 21.88 -0.89 -7.27
CA ASN A 99 22.70 -0.45 -6.14
C ASN A 99 22.32 -1.11 -4.81
N ILE A 100 21.16 -1.76 -4.72
CA ILE A 100 20.65 -2.37 -3.48
C ILE A 100 20.53 -3.90 -3.57
N ILE A 101 20.96 -4.47 -4.69
CA ILE A 101 20.96 -5.92 -4.92
C ILE A 101 22.39 -6.46 -5.02
N SER A 102 22.58 -7.69 -4.57
CA SER A 102 23.79 -8.47 -4.80
C SER A 102 23.40 -9.84 -5.33
N LYS A 103 24.21 -10.40 -6.24
CA LYS A 103 24.01 -11.74 -6.79
C LYS A 103 25.16 -12.63 -6.35
N ASN A 104 24.83 -13.75 -5.71
CA ASN A 104 25.78 -14.77 -5.29
C ASN A 104 25.29 -16.13 -5.79
N LYS A 105 26.17 -17.09 -6.01
CA LYS A 105 25.76 -18.47 -6.30
C LYS A 105 25.81 -19.29 -5.02
N ASP A 106 24.80 -20.10 -4.79
CA ASP A 106 24.83 -21.10 -3.73
C ASP A 106 25.70 -22.31 -4.11
N GLU A 107 25.86 -23.24 -3.17
CA GLU A 107 26.66 -24.47 -3.34
C GLU A 107 26.16 -25.37 -4.48
N ASN A 108 24.89 -25.23 -4.88
CA ASN A 108 24.28 -25.98 -6.00
C ASN A 108 24.36 -25.21 -7.33
N GLY A 109 25.04 -24.06 -7.36
CA GLY A 109 25.17 -23.21 -8.54
C GLY A 109 23.92 -22.39 -8.87
N ILE A 110 22.91 -22.37 -7.99
CA ILE A 110 21.71 -21.52 -8.15
C ILE A 110 22.10 -20.09 -7.81
N GLU A 111 21.77 -19.16 -8.70
CA GLU A 111 22.00 -17.74 -8.46
C GLU A 111 20.95 -17.21 -7.47
N GLU A 112 21.41 -16.70 -6.34
CA GLU A 112 20.61 -16.01 -5.35
C GLU A 112 20.84 -14.50 -5.45
N CYS A 113 19.76 -13.76 -5.69
CA CYS A 113 19.77 -12.31 -5.64
C CYS A 113 19.23 -11.84 -4.28
N VAL A 114 20.10 -11.20 -3.50
CA VAL A 114 19.76 -10.62 -2.20
C VAL A 114 19.49 -9.13 -2.40
N MET A 115 18.29 -8.67 -2.05
CA MET A 115 17.91 -7.25 -2.03
C MET A 115 17.94 -6.73 -0.59
N ASP A 116 18.72 -5.68 -0.34
CA ASP A 116 18.71 -4.97 0.93
C ASP A 116 17.59 -3.92 0.94
N ILE A 117 16.45 -4.30 1.52
CA ILE A 117 15.24 -3.47 1.54
C ILE A 117 15.38 -2.24 2.44
N ALA A 118 16.43 -2.16 3.27
CA ALA A 118 16.71 -0.97 4.07
C ALA A 118 17.21 0.21 3.22
N LEU A 119 17.70 -0.05 2.01
CA LEU A 119 18.35 0.95 1.16
C LEU A 119 17.40 1.63 0.15
N PHE A 120 16.12 1.24 0.07
CA PHE A 120 15.16 1.84 -0.86
C PHE A 120 15.11 3.37 -0.74
N GLN A 121 15.07 3.88 0.49
CA GLN A 121 14.94 5.31 0.73
C GLN A 121 16.19 6.09 0.30
N SER A 122 17.39 5.57 0.54
CA SER A 122 18.65 6.26 0.26
C SER A 122 19.15 6.05 -1.16
N CYS A 123 18.83 4.91 -1.78
CA CYS A 123 19.42 4.48 -3.06
C CYS A 123 18.40 4.39 -4.20
N CYS A 124 17.09 4.50 -3.93
CA CYS A 124 16.06 4.40 -4.96
C CYS A 124 15.07 5.60 -4.96
N PRO A 125 15.55 6.85 -5.08
CA PRO A 125 14.70 8.04 -4.99
C PRO A 125 13.61 8.09 -6.07
N THR A 126 13.86 7.61 -7.28
CA THR A 126 12.88 7.59 -8.37
C THR A 126 11.79 6.56 -8.13
N LEU A 127 12.16 5.34 -7.72
CA LEU A 127 11.17 4.32 -7.33
C LEU A 127 10.30 4.79 -6.15
N MET A 128 10.92 5.39 -5.14
CA MET A 128 10.23 5.98 -4.00
C MET A 128 9.28 7.10 -4.41
N SER A 129 9.71 7.96 -5.33
CA SER A 129 8.88 9.04 -5.87
C SER A 129 7.68 8.49 -6.65
N CYS A 130 7.89 7.47 -7.49
CA CYS A 130 6.81 6.78 -8.21
C CYS A 130 5.81 6.10 -7.27
N PHE A 131 6.28 5.49 -6.18
CA PHE A 131 5.42 4.89 -5.16
C PHE A 131 4.54 5.94 -4.47
N ARG A 132 5.13 7.07 -4.04
CA ARG A 132 4.38 8.17 -3.42
C ARG A 132 3.39 8.82 -4.39
N GLU A 133 3.79 8.99 -5.65
CA GLU A 133 2.88 9.47 -6.69
C GLU A 133 1.76 8.48 -6.97
N THR A 134 2.03 7.18 -6.94
CA THR A 134 1.00 6.14 -7.10
C THR A 134 -0.03 6.24 -5.98
N LEU A 135 0.41 6.38 -4.74
CA LEU A 135 -0.49 6.56 -3.60
C LEU A 135 -1.31 7.84 -3.75
N ARG A 136 -0.71 9.00 -4.08
CA ARG A 136 -1.48 10.23 -4.35
C ARG A 136 -2.50 10.02 -5.48
N PHE A 137 -2.09 9.36 -6.56
CA PHE A 137 -2.87 9.34 -7.80
C PHE A 137 -4.00 8.29 -7.80
N ALA A 138 -3.82 7.18 -7.09
CA ALA A 138 -4.78 6.07 -7.06
C ALA A 138 -5.56 5.94 -5.74
N ASP A 139 -5.06 6.48 -4.63
CA ASP A 139 -5.76 6.47 -3.36
C ASP A 139 -6.99 7.40 -3.37
N ALA A 140 -8.04 6.95 -2.70
CA ALA A 140 -9.25 7.72 -2.43
C ALA A 140 -9.90 7.25 -1.12
N ALA A 141 -9.10 6.89 -0.13
CA ALA A 141 -9.58 6.55 1.20
C ALA A 141 -10.41 7.69 1.81
N THR A 142 -11.45 7.33 2.57
CA THR A 142 -12.20 8.31 3.36
C THR A 142 -11.97 8.02 4.83
N SER A 143 -11.25 8.92 5.50
CA SER A 143 -11.10 8.88 6.96
C SER A 143 -12.38 9.40 7.61
N VAL A 144 -12.88 8.68 8.62
CA VAL A 144 -14.16 9.00 9.27
C VAL A 144 -13.95 9.23 10.76
N ARG A 145 -14.65 10.23 11.33
CA ARG A 145 -14.74 10.48 12.77
C ARG A 145 -16.18 10.74 13.17
N SER A 146 -16.62 10.16 14.28
CA SER A 146 -17.89 10.52 14.92
C SER A 146 -17.64 11.63 15.93
N VAL A 147 -18.45 12.68 15.88
CA VAL A 147 -18.42 13.77 16.86
C VAL A 147 -19.17 13.29 18.11
N THR A 148 -18.43 13.04 19.19
CA THR A 148 -19.00 12.49 20.44
C THR A 148 -19.60 13.56 21.35
N GLN A 149 -19.16 14.81 21.20
CA GLN A 149 -19.63 15.97 21.94
C GLN A 149 -19.50 17.22 21.07
N ASP A 150 -20.33 18.23 21.33
CA ASP A 150 -20.24 19.52 20.65
C ASP A 150 -18.82 20.10 20.81
N VAL A 151 -18.19 20.48 19.70
CA VAL A 151 -16.82 21.00 19.68
C VAL A 151 -16.64 22.08 18.62
N ILE A 152 -15.90 23.13 18.94
CA ILE A 152 -15.51 24.14 17.97
C ILE A 152 -14.15 23.75 17.39
N LEU A 153 -14.08 23.53 16.08
CA LEU A 153 -12.84 23.37 15.34
C LEU A 153 -12.45 24.69 14.68
N THR A 154 -11.29 25.24 15.07
CA THR A 154 -10.71 26.42 14.42
C THR A 154 -9.70 25.97 13.38
N ALA A 155 -9.82 26.47 12.15
CA ALA A 155 -8.87 26.19 11.09
C ALA A 155 -7.48 26.74 11.46
N SER A 156 -6.41 25.99 11.20
CA SER A 156 -5.04 26.47 11.47
C SER A 156 -4.54 27.48 10.43
N THR A 157 -5.25 27.60 9.31
CA THR A 157 -4.89 28.44 8.15
C THR A 157 -5.82 29.63 7.95
N SER A 158 -6.87 29.77 8.76
CA SER A 158 -7.78 30.92 8.74
C SER A 158 -8.33 31.18 10.15
N GLN A 159 -8.89 32.36 10.41
CA GLN A 159 -9.60 32.63 11.66
C GLN A 159 -11.02 32.00 11.70
N SER A 160 -11.33 31.10 10.77
CA SER A 160 -12.65 30.46 10.69
C SER A 160 -12.78 29.38 11.76
N SER A 161 -13.92 29.38 12.44
CA SER A 161 -14.29 28.37 13.43
C SER A 161 -15.60 27.69 13.04
N PHE A 162 -15.66 26.37 13.21
CA PHE A 162 -16.79 25.53 12.86
C PHE A 162 -17.30 24.79 14.09
N LEU A 163 -18.58 24.98 14.43
CA LEU A 163 -19.24 24.18 15.47
C LEU A 163 -19.62 22.82 14.89
N LEU A 164 -19.02 21.77 15.43
CA LEU A 164 -19.37 20.40 15.14
C LEU A 164 -20.31 19.88 16.23
N LYS A 165 -21.50 19.46 15.84
CA LYS A 165 -22.51 18.92 16.76
C LYS A 165 -22.31 17.43 17.04
N ALA A 166 -22.53 17.05 18.30
CA ALA A 166 -22.56 15.65 18.73
C ALA A 166 -23.52 14.82 17.85
N GLY A 167 -23.13 13.57 17.57
CA GLY A 167 -23.89 12.66 16.71
C GLY A 167 -23.60 12.80 15.21
N ASN A 168 -22.93 13.87 14.77
CA ASN A 168 -22.52 14.01 13.37
C ASN A 168 -21.26 13.21 13.04
N VAL A 169 -21.06 12.99 11.74
CA VAL A 169 -19.89 12.29 11.19
C VAL A 169 -19.08 13.25 10.33
N ILE A 170 -17.77 13.34 10.62
CA ILE A 170 -16.80 14.06 9.79
C ILE A 170 -16.17 13.05 8.83
N GLN A 171 -16.08 13.44 7.55
CA GLN A 171 -15.40 12.66 6.53
C GLN A 171 -14.26 13.48 5.93
N LEU A 172 -13.09 12.86 5.81
CA LEU A 172 -11.90 13.42 5.20
C LEU A 172 -11.49 12.51 4.03
N PRO A 173 -12.04 12.75 2.82
CA PRO A 173 -11.68 11.98 1.63
C PRO A 173 -10.32 12.42 1.10
N SER A 174 -9.32 11.54 1.18
CA SER A 174 -7.96 11.78 0.65
C SER A 174 -7.98 12.08 -0.84
N GLY A 175 -8.87 11.42 -1.58
CA GLY A 175 -9.02 11.64 -3.02
C GLY A 175 -9.32 13.09 -3.40
N VAL A 176 -9.95 13.88 -2.53
CA VAL A 176 -10.19 15.31 -2.78
C VAL A 176 -8.90 16.12 -2.65
N THR A 177 -8.14 15.92 -1.57
CA THR A 177 -6.88 16.66 -1.36
C THR A 177 -5.79 16.20 -2.31
N HIS A 178 -5.69 14.90 -2.57
CA HIS A 178 -4.75 14.29 -3.50
C HIS A 178 -4.93 14.74 -4.95
N ASN A 179 -6.15 15.13 -5.34
CA ASN A 179 -6.47 15.61 -6.69
C ASN A 179 -6.72 17.12 -6.76
N SER A 180 -6.37 17.89 -5.71
CA SER A 180 -6.57 19.34 -5.70
C SER A 180 -5.48 20.07 -6.50
N PRO A 181 -5.80 20.79 -7.60
CA PRO A 181 -4.82 21.57 -8.35
C PRO A 181 -4.17 22.68 -7.52
N SER A 182 -4.86 23.19 -6.49
CA SER A 182 -4.29 24.22 -5.60
C SER A 182 -3.15 23.70 -4.73
N ILE A 183 -3.13 22.38 -4.44
CA ILE A 183 -2.09 21.74 -3.63
C ILE A 183 -0.97 21.20 -4.54
N TRP A 184 -1.36 20.52 -5.62
CA TRP A 184 -0.44 19.72 -6.44
C TRP A 184 0.00 20.41 -7.73
N GLY A 185 -0.63 21.53 -8.11
CA GLY A 185 -0.35 22.25 -9.33
C GLY A 185 -1.18 21.77 -10.53
N PRO A 186 -0.94 22.36 -11.72
CA PRO A 186 -1.73 22.10 -12.92
C PRO A 186 -1.57 20.68 -13.47
N ASP A 187 -0.47 19.99 -13.14
CA ASP A 187 -0.17 18.63 -13.58
C ASP A 187 -0.82 17.54 -12.70
N VAL A 188 -1.67 17.91 -11.74
CA VAL A 188 -2.27 16.99 -10.73
C VAL A 188 -2.99 15.78 -11.34
N ASN A 189 -3.55 15.94 -12.53
CA ASN A 189 -4.30 14.91 -13.25
C ASN A 189 -3.40 13.94 -14.03
N SER A 190 -2.09 14.17 -14.04
CA SER A 190 -1.11 13.30 -14.68
C SER A 190 -0.23 12.62 -13.61
N PHE A 191 0.16 11.39 -13.88
CA PHE A 191 1.17 10.71 -13.07
C PHE A 191 2.53 11.36 -13.33
N ASN A 192 3.12 11.97 -12.31
CA ASN A 192 4.43 12.61 -12.42
C ASN A 192 5.47 11.86 -11.56
N PRO A 193 6.35 11.03 -12.17
CA PRO A 193 7.35 10.25 -11.44
C PRO A 193 8.37 11.13 -10.71
N MET A 194 8.49 12.41 -11.08
CA MET A 194 9.45 13.35 -10.49
C MET A 194 8.87 14.15 -9.31
N ARG A 195 7.56 14.04 -9.04
CA ARG A 195 6.85 14.92 -8.09
C ARG A 195 7.42 14.88 -6.67
N PHE A 196 7.81 13.70 -6.22
CA PHE A 196 8.26 13.46 -4.86
C PHE A 196 9.77 13.26 -4.73
N LEU A 197 10.54 13.59 -5.78
CA LEU A 197 12.00 13.61 -5.70
C LEU A 197 12.48 14.69 -4.72
N PRO A 198 13.58 14.44 -3.97
CA PRO A 198 14.12 15.41 -3.03
C PRO A 198 14.36 16.79 -3.64
N ASP A 199 14.95 16.85 -4.84
CA ASP A 199 15.25 18.09 -5.55
C ASP A 199 13.99 18.83 -6.02
N THR A 200 12.95 18.09 -6.40
CA THR A 200 11.64 18.67 -6.76
C THR A 200 10.98 19.28 -5.53
N ILE A 201 10.96 18.55 -4.40
CA ILE A 201 10.39 19.02 -3.14
C ILE A 201 11.18 20.23 -2.59
N ALA A 202 12.50 20.26 -2.77
CA ALA A 202 13.35 21.35 -2.31
C ALA A 202 13.07 22.68 -3.04
N LYS A 203 12.59 22.62 -4.29
CA LYS A 203 12.22 23.79 -5.09
C LYS A 203 10.85 24.37 -4.74
N LEU A 204 10.03 23.67 -3.95
CA LEU A 204 8.71 24.15 -3.56
C LEU A 204 8.81 25.30 -2.56
N GLY A 205 7.94 26.31 -2.73
CA GLY A 205 7.77 27.36 -1.73
C GLY A 205 7.28 26.80 -0.40
N LYS A 206 7.62 27.48 0.72
CA LYS A 206 7.29 27.02 2.09
C LYS A 206 5.81 26.68 2.27
N GLU A 207 4.92 27.53 1.78
CA GLU A 207 3.48 27.33 1.93
C GLU A 207 2.98 26.15 1.09
N GLN A 208 3.43 26.03 -0.17
CA GLN A 208 3.08 24.90 -1.03
C GLN A 208 3.56 23.57 -0.43
N LYS A 209 4.79 23.54 0.11
CA LYS A 209 5.33 22.37 0.80
C LYS A 209 4.46 21.98 2.00
N LYS A 210 4.03 22.95 2.81
CA LYS A 210 3.11 22.71 3.94
C LYS A 210 1.78 22.13 3.47
N GLN A 211 1.19 22.70 2.42
CA GLN A 211 -0.08 22.24 1.86
C GLN A 211 0.03 20.82 1.29
N GLN A 212 1.11 20.49 0.58
CA GLN A 212 1.33 19.14 0.07
C GLN A 212 1.54 18.13 1.20
N THR A 213 2.30 18.46 2.24
CA THR A 213 2.47 17.60 3.42
C THR A 213 1.12 17.34 4.12
N GLN A 214 0.31 18.37 4.33
CA GLN A 214 -0.99 18.22 4.98
C GLN A 214 -2.04 17.55 4.08
N GLY A 215 -1.94 17.75 2.77
CA GLY A 215 -2.85 17.18 1.77
C GLY A 215 -2.53 15.74 1.40
N TYR A 216 -1.36 15.22 1.78
CA TYR A 216 -0.88 13.87 1.47
C TYR A 216 -0.99 12.92 2.67
N PHE A 217 -2.11 12.19 2.77
CA PHE A 217 -2.36 11.24 3.86
C PHE A 217 -2.92 9.88 3.36
N PRO A 218 -2.22 9.17 2.45
CA PRO A 218 -2.70 7.92 1.87
C PRO A 218 -2.88 6.77 2.88
N PHE A 219 -2.22 6.85 4.04
CA PHE A 219 -2.33 5.87 5.13
C PHE A 219 -3.22 6.35 6.27
N GLY A 220 -3.98 7.44 6.08
CA GLY A 220 -4.74 8.10 7.14
C GLY A 220 -3.87 9.06 7.95
N GLY A 221 -4.28 9.35 9.19
CA GLY A 221 -3.59 10.32 10.05
C GLY A 221 -3.99 10.23 11.52
N GLY A 222 -3.12 10.80 12.36
CA GLY A 222 -3.27 10.79 13.83
C GLY A 222 -3.30 9.37 14.41
N LYS A 223 -4.18 9.14 15.39
CA LYS A 223 -4.33 7.82 16.06
C LYS A 223 -4.85 6.69 15.17
N HIS A 224 -5.26 6.99 13.94
CA HIS A 224 -5.85 6.02 13.01
C HIS A 224 -5.00 5.87 11.74
N LEU A 225 -3.68 6.04 11.86
CA LEU A 225 -2.73 5.66 10.81
C LEU A 225 -2.80 4.14 10.57
N CYS A 226 -2.62 3.73 9.31
CA CYS A 226 -2.51 2.33 8.95
C CYS A 226 -1.35 1.68 9.72
N PRO A 227 -1.60 0.66 10.57
CA PRO A 227 -0.55 0.00 11.33
C PRO A 227 0.40 -0.80 10.42
N GLY A 228 -0.09 -1.26 9.26
CA GLY A 228 0.68 -2.03 8.29
C GLY A 228 1.46 -1.19 7.28
N ARG A 229 1.43 0.15 7.34
CA ARG A 229 2.01 1.03 6.29
C ARG A 229 3.48 0.75 6.00
N HIS A 230 4.29 0.50 7.02
CA HIS A 230 5.70 0.17 6.84
C HIS A 230 5.90 -1.17 6.14
N PHE A 231 5.17 -2.20 6.58
CA PHE A 231 5.20 -3.51 5.94
C PHE A 231 4.70 -3.44 4.50
N ALA A 232 3.58 -2.76 4.25
CA ALA A 232 3.00 -2.60 2.93
C ALA A 232 3.94 -1.86 1.97
N THR A 233 4.57 -0.77 2.41
CA THR A 233 5.56 -0.05 1.59
C THR A 233 6.73 -0.96 1.20
N THR A 234 7.31 -1.67 2.17
CA THR A 234 8.39 -2.61 1.90
C THR A 234 7.96 -3.75 0.97
N GLU A 235 6.79 -4.34 1.21
CA GLU A 235 6.20 -5.42 0.39
C GLU A 235 6.03 -4.97 -1.06
N ILE A 236 5.38 -3.82 -1.26
CA ILE A 236 5.08 -3.26 -2.59
C ILE A 236 6.37 -2.93 -3.33
N LEU A 237 7.29 -2.20 -2.71
CA LEU A 237 8.57 -1.82 -3.32
C LEU A 237 9.40 -3.03 -3.68
N SER A 238 9.49 -4.02 -2.78
CA SER A 238 10.24 -5.26 -3.00
C SER A 238 9.67 -6.07 -4.16
N LEU A 239 8.35 -6.25 -4.20
CA LEU A 239 7.67 -6.98 -5.26
C LEU A 239 7.86 -6.28 -6.61
N VAL A 240 7.62 -4.97 -6.67
CA VAL A 240 7.76 -4.19 -7.90
C VAL A 240 9.21 -4.16 -8.38
N ALA A 241 10.18 -3.98 -7.48
CA ALA A 241 11.59 -4.01 -7.83
C ALA A 241 12.02 -5.38 -8.39
N ALA A 242 11.59 -6.48 -7.76
CA ALA A 242 11.88 -7.83 -8.25
C ALA A 242 11.25 -8.09 -9.64
N ILE A 243 10.02 -7.59 -9.89
CA ILE A 243 9.36 -7.69 -11.18
C ILE A 243 10.12 -6.88 -12.25
N ILE A 244 10.43 -5.61 -11.98
CA ILE A 244 11.14 -4.72 -12.91
C ILE A 244 12.54 -5.23 -13.25
N MET A 245 13.25 -5.85 -12.30
CA MET A 245 14.57 -6.42 -12.54
C MET A 245 14.51 -7.76 -13.26
N GLY A 246 13.57 -8.62 -12.88
CA GLY A 246 13.54 -10.02 -13.29
C GLY A 246 12.78 -10.31 -14.58
N PHE A 247 11.97 -9.37 -15.08
CA PHE A 247 11.09 -9.60 -16.22
C PHE A 247 11.13 -8.46 -17.25
N ASP A 248 11.06 -8.85 -18.52
CA ASP A 248 10.71 -7.97 -19.62
C ASP A 248 9.18 -8.03 -19.79
N ILE A 249 8.50 -6.88 -19.69
CA ILE A 249 7.03 -6.79 -19.75
C ILE A 249 6.65 -5.83 -20.87
N GLU A 250 5.83 -6.32 -21.80
CA GLU A 250 5.36 -5.57 -22.96
C GLU A 250 3.82 -5.52 -22.99
N GLY A 251 3.27 -4.50 -23.67
CA GLY A 251 1.82 -4.33 -23.85
C GLY A 251 1.10 -3.65 -22.68
N SER A 252 1.82 -3.22 -21.64
CA SER A 252 1.22 -2.48 -20.53
C SER A 252 0.64 -1.14 -20.99
N SER A 253 -0.58 -0.86 -20.56
CA SER A 253 -1.22 0.44 -20.68
C SER A 253 -1.82 0.84 -19.34
N VAL A 254 -1.97 2.15 -19.09
CA VAL A 254 -2.61 2.65 -17.87
C VAL A 254 -4.13 2.70 -18.11
N PRO A 255 -4.94 1.84 -17.47
CA PRO A 255 -6.38 1.84 -17.69
C PRO A 255 -7.08 2.92 -16.86
N ASP A 256 -8.37 3.15 -17.17
CA ASP A 256 -9.23 3.96 -16.32
C ASP A 256 -9.34 3.39 -14.90
N ARG A 257 -9.41 4.29 -13.92
CA ARG A 257 -9.72 3.92 -12.53
C ARG A 257 -11.21 3.62 -12.37
N ALA A 258 -11.54 2.53 -11.70
CA ALA A 258 -12.90 2.23 -11.29
C ALA A 258 -13.39 3.20 -10.21
N PHE A 259 -14.71 3.22 -10.00
CA PHE A 259 -15.31 3.97 -8.89
C PHE A 259 -14.78 3.47 -7.54
N GLN A 260 -14.51 4.41 -6.63
CA GLN A 260 -14.00 4.07 -5.30
C GLN A 260 -15.07 3.36 -4.49
N LYS A 261 -14.77 2.16 -4.00
CA LYS A 261 -15.67 1.43 -3.12
C LYS A 261 -15.45 1.86 -1.66
N LEU A 262 -16.55 1.94 -0.90
CA LEU A 262 -16.46 2.19 0.53
C LEU A 262 -15.72 1.02 1.20
N GLY A 263 -14.80 1.34 2.11
CA GLY A 263 -13.98 0.33 2.81
C GLY A 263 -12.69 -0.08 2.09
N THR A 264 -12.44 0.43 0.88
CA THR A 264 -11.12 0.34 0.23
C THR A 264 -10.41 1.69 0.28
N ALA A 265 -9.09 1.70 0.14
CA ALA A 265 -8.29 2.91 0.04
C ALA A 265 -7.95 3.19 -1.44
N VAL A 266 -7.42 2.18 -2.13
CA VAL A 266 -6.91 2.31 -3.49
C VAL A 266 -7.98 1.90 -4.51
N ARG A 267 -8.21 2.75 -5.52
CA ARG A 267 -9.14 2.43 -6.63
C ARG A 267 -8.60 1.25 -7.41
N LYS A 268 -9.45 0.31 -7.80
CA LYS A 268 -9.06 -0.77 -8.74
C LYS A 268 -9.09 -0.25 -10.19
N PRO A 269 -8.37 -0.88 -11.13
CA PRO A 269 -8.58 -0.59 -12.54
C PRO A 269 -10.00 -1.00 -12.97
N LYS A 270 -10.56 -0.29 -13.95
CA LYS A 270 -11.90 -0.57 -14.48
C LYS A 270 -11.94 -1.89 -15.26
N ASN A 271 -10.87 -2.15 -16.02
CA ASN A 271 -10.66 -3.37 -16.78
C ASN A 271 -9.24 -3.89 -16.48
N ASP A 272 -9.04 -5.19 -16.66
CA ASP A 272 -7.70 -5.77 -16.57
C ASP A 272 -6.83 -5.34 -17.77
N VAL A 273 -5.51 -5.46 -17.64
CA VAL A 273 -4.55 -5.13 -18.68
C VAL A 273 -3.77 -6.40 -19.05
N GLU A 274 -3.99 -6.87 -20.28
CA GLU A 274 -3.21 -7.99 -20.81
C GLU A 274 -1.78 -7.55 -21.11
N VAL A 275 -0.81 -8.30 -20.60
CA VAL A 275 0.62 -8.04 -20.81
C VAL A 275 1.35 -9.31 -21.20
N ASN A 276 2.38 -9.18 -22.03
CA ASN A 276 3.32 -10.26 -22.29
C ASN A 276 4.46 -10.15 -21.27
N ILE A 277 4.62 -11.19 -20.45
CA ILE A 277 5.68 -11.26 -19.45
C ILE A 277 6.68 -12.35 -19.81
N LYS A 278 7.96 -11.99 -19.88
CA LYS A 278 9.06 -12.92 -20.11
C LYS A 278 10.13 -12.71 -19.04
N ARG A 279 10.77 -13.78 -18.57
CA ARG A 279 11.96 -13.63 -17.73
C ARG A 279 13.04 -12.90 -18.50
N ARG A 280 13.60 -11.86 -17.89
CA ARG A 280 14.68 -11.06 -18.47
C ARG A 280 15.94 -11.91 -18.60
N LYS A 281 16.71 -11.68 -19.66
CA LYS A 281 17.97 -12.40 -19.88
C LYS A 281 18.92 -12.21 -18.70
N GLY A 282 19.44 -13.30 -18.14
CA GLY A 282 20.27 -13.31 -16.93
C GLY A 282 19.49 -13.33 -15.60
N TRP A 283 18.17 -13.52 -15.65
CA TRP A 283 17.27 -13.62 -14.50
C TRP A 283 16.40 -14.88 -14.51
N GLU A 284 16.71 -15.83 -15.39
CA GLU A 284 15.88 -17.02 -15.65
C GLU A 284 15.79 -17.95 -14.44
N ASN A 285 16.92 -18.16 -13.74
CA ASN A 285 17.07 -19.12 -12.65
C ASN A 285 17.49 -18.45 -11.33
N VAL A 286 17.05 -17.22 -11.10
CA VAL A 286 17.40 -16.44 -9.91
C VAL A 286 16.40 -16.68 -8.78
N LYS A 287 16.91 -17.06 -7.60
CA LYS A 287 16.15 -17.08 -6.35
C LYS A 287 16.28 -15.73 -5.66
N TRP A 288 15.15 -15.11 -5.32
CA TRP A 288 15.15 -13.84 -4.59
C TRP A 288 15.19 -14.08 -3.07
N ARG A 289 16.02 -13.29 -2.37
CA ARG A 289 16.01 -13.15 -0.92
C ARG A 289 15.91 -11.67 -0.58
N PHE A 290 14.99 -11.31 0.31
CA PHE A 290 14.85 -9.95 0.82
C PHE A 290 15.44 -9.90 2.22
N ASN A 291 16.38 -9.00 2.45
CA ASN A 291 17.10 -8.91 3.72
C ASN A 291 17.09 -7.48 4.25
N VAL A 292 17.22 -7.36 5.57
CA VAL A 292 17.43 -6.10 6.28
C VAL A 292 18.82 -6.19 6.90
N GLN A 293 19.86 -5.79 6.16
CA GLN A 293 21.23 -5.82 6.70
C GLN A 293 21.56 -4.59 7.57
N GLY A 294 20.77 -3.51 7.44
CA GLY A 294 20.91 -2.26 8.20
C GLY A 294 19.69 -1.87 9.04
N LYS A 295 19.66 -0.63 9.52
CA LYS A 295 18.50 -0.06 10.23
C LYS A 295 17.53 0.53 9.19
N VAL A 296 16.31 0.01 9.10
CA VAL A 296 15.26 0.62 8.27
C VAL A 296 14.71 1.84 9.01
N ASP A 297 14.78 3.01 8.39
CA ASP A 297 14.00 4.16 8.83
C ASP A 297 12.57 4.02 8.31
N PHE A 298 11.75 3.31 9.08
CA PHE A 298 10.38 2.99 8.70
C PHE A 298 9.51 4.23 8.52
N GLU A 299 9.73 5.29 9.32
CA GLU A 299 8.96 6.53 9.24
C GLU A 299 9.29 7.26 7.94
N ALA A 300 10.58 7.42 7.64
CA ALA A 300 10.98 8.10 6.43
C ALA A 300 10.65 7.29 5.17
N LEU A 301 10.61 5.95 5.25
CA LEU A 301 10.12 5.07 4.18
C LEU A 301 8.65 5.36 3.80
N VAL A 302 7.81 5.76 4.75
CA VAL A 302 6.40 6.15 4.47
C VAL A 302 6.23 7.66 4.27
N GLY A 303 7.33 8.42 4.26
CA GLY A 303 7.32 9.87 4.11
C GLY A 303 6.88 10.62 5.37
N GLU A 304 6.89 9.96 6.53
CA GLU A 304 6.73 10.59 7.84
C GLU A 304 8.10 11.13 8.26
N LYS A 305 8.17 12.41 8.66
CA LYS A 305 9.35 12.94 9.38
C LYS A 305 9.09 12.85 10.86
N THR A 306 10.08 12.41 11.63
CA THR A 306 10.24 12.75 13.04
C THR A 306 10.52 14.25 13.12
N ASP A 307 9.48 15.08 13.14
CA ASP A 307 9.63 16.43 13.70
C ASP A 307 9.64 16.25 15.22
N ALA A 308 10.84 16.18 15.80
CA ALA A 308 11.09 16.42 17.23
C ALA A 308 11.25 17.93 17.47
#